data_AF-A0A336M7W1-F1
#
_entry.id   AF-A0A336M7W1-F1
#
_cell.length_a   1.000
_cell.length_b   1.000
_cell.length_c   1.000
_cell.angle_alpha   90.00
_cell.angle_beta   90.00
_cell.angle_gamma   90.00
#
_symmetry.space_group_name_H-M   'P 1'
#
loop_
_entity.id
_entity.type
_entity.pdbx_description
1 polymer ?
#
loop_
_entity_poly.entity_id
_entity_poly.type
_entity_poly.pdbx_seq_one_letter_code
_entity_poly.pdbx_strand_id
1 'polypeptide(L)'
;MALALARNACGNRGIFGRFNISKALLGPQMGARTVVMRPTPVVPEKGVFNHDDRNDKLGRPMSPYLGIYKYQVTSMLSINHRFTGVMLTGWGMIMGYGSLIMPHDMTYYLTALENLHWSAPALYGLKLFMAFPFAYHACNGLRHLSWDAGKNLEIKQVYSTGYFMLGTAIIIGSILAAL
;
A
#
# COMPACT_ATOMS: atom_id res chain seq x y z
N MET A 1 -22.24 23.90 24.57
CA MET A 1 -22.87 22.94 25.50
C MET A 1 -22.80 21.47 25.04
N ALA A 2 -21.98 21.11 24.04
CA ALA A 2 -21.78 19.72 23.60
C ALA A 2 -20.44 19.10 24.06
N LEU A 3 -19.50 19.92 24.56
CA LEU A 3 -18.17 19.47 25.02
C LEU A 3 -18.13 19.03 26.50
N ALA A 4 -19.19 19.27 27.27
CA ALA A 4 -19.28 18.83 28.67
C ALA A 4 -19.82 17.39 28.83
N LEU A 5 -20.51 16.85 27.81
CA LEU A 5 -21.08 15.50 27.86
C LEU A 5 -20.09 14.40 27.46
N ALA A 6 -19.03 14.72 26.71
CA ALA A 6 -18.02 13.73 26.31
C ALA A 6 -17.03 13.38 27.44
N ARG A 7 -16.85 14.25 28.45
CA ARG A 7 -15.91 14.01 29.57
C ARG A 7 -16.42 13.01 30.61
N ASN A 8 -17.72 12.76 30.70
CA ASN A 8 -18.30 11.85 31.70
C ASN A 8 -18.48 10.40 31.23
N ALA A 9 -18.23 10.08 29.96
CA ALA A 9 -18.35 8.71 29.45
C ALA A 9 -17.13 7.82 29.76
N CYS A 10 -15.95 8.40 30.02
CA CYS A 10 -14.74 7.66 30.39
C CYS A 10 -14.49 7.58 31.91
N GLY A 11 -15.46 7.97 32.74
CA GLY A 11 -15.29 8.08 34.19
C GLY A 11 -15.85 6.94 35.05
N ASN A 12 -16.66 6.04 34.50
CA ASN A 12 -17.39 5.07 35.34
C ASN A 12 -16.65 3.73 35.50
N ARG A 13 -15.62 3.72 36.37
CA ARG A 13 -15.07 2.48 36.93
C ARG A 13 -16.03 1.97 38.01
N GLY A 14 -17.01 1.18 37.59
CA GLY A 14 -17.88 0.50 38.55
C GLY A 14 -18.89 -0.37 37.84
N ILE A 15 -18.55 -1.64 37.63
CA ILE A 15 -19.46 -2.82 37.59
C ILE A 15 -18.69 -4.12 37.24
N PHE A 16 -17.50 -4.06 36.63
CA PHE A 16 -16.67 -5.25 36.34
C PHE A 16 -15.47 -5.47 37.30
N GLY A 17 -15.48 -4.83 38.47
CA GLY A 17 -14.37 -4.86 39.44
C GLY A 17 -14.23 -6.12 40.31
N ARG A 18 -14.59 -7.31 39.81
CA ARG A 18 -14.55 -8.56 40.62
C ARG A 18 -13.98 -9.80 39.94
N PHE A 19 -13.10 -9.64 38.95
CA PHE A 19 -12.21 -10.73 38.54
C PHE A 19 -10.80 -10.46 39.03
N ASN A 20 -10.48 -11.06 40.18
CA ASN A 20 -9.14 -11.10 40.75
C ASN A 20 -8.33 -12.16 39.99
N ILE A 21 -7.90 -11.82 38.77
CA ILE A 21 -6.93 -12.64 38.04
C ILE A 21 -5.57 -12.27 38.61
N SER A 22 -4.96 -13.28 39.22
CA SER A 22 -3.70 -13.25 39.93
C SER A 22 -2.61 -12.44 39.24
N LYS A 23 -1.82 -11.74 40.07
CA LYS A 23 -0.56 -11.04 39.74
C LYS A 23 0.55 -11.98 39.21
N ALA A 24 0.20 -13.13 38.63
CA ALA A 24 1.13 -14.17 38.16
C ALA A 24 1.38 -14.13 36.64
N LEU A 25 0.64 -13.31 35.87
CA LEU A 25 0.78 -13.17 34.40
C LEU A 25 1.56 -11.92 33.95
N LEU A 26 1.99 -11.09 34.89
CA LEU A 26 2.82 -9.92 34.61
C LEU A 26 4.28 -10.29 34.82
N GLY A 27 4.89 -10.91 33.80
CA GLY A 27 6.34 -10.91 33.65
C GLY A 27 6.89 -9.47 33.69
N PRO A 28 8.20 -9.27 33.88
CA PRO A 28 8.78 -7.95 34.05
C PRO A 28 8.38 -7.08 32.86
N GLN A 29 7.50 -6.11 33.11
CA GLN A 29 7.18 -5.07 32.15
C GLN A 29 8.48 -4.32 31.91
N MET A 30 9.20 -4.68 30.84
CA MET A 30 10.19 -3.80 30.25
C MET A 30 9.42 -2.53 29.90
N GLY A 31 9.50 -1.53 30.78
CA GLY A 31 8.93 -0.22 30.55
C GLY A 31 9.61 0.34 29.31
N ALA A 32 8.97 0.15 28.15
CA ALA A 32 9.33 0.82 26.93
C ALA A 32 9.13 2.32 27.22
N ARG A 33 10.22 3.00 27.58
CA ARG A 33 10.22 4.44 27.76
C ARG A 33 9.91 5.03 26.39
N THR A 34 8.70 5.54 26.22
CA THR A 34 8.34 6.30 25.03
C THR A 34 9.22 7.55 24.98
N VAL A 35 10.30 7.50 24.19
CA VAL A 35 11.12 8.68 23.90
C VAL A 35 10.31 9.55 22.95
N VAL A 36 9.65 10.57 23.49
CA VAL A 36 9.00 11.60 22.69
C VAL A 36 10.10 12.51 22.14
N MET A 37 10.56 12.22 20.92
CA MET A 37 11.42 13.13 20.17
C MET A 37 10.65 14.45 19.99
N ARG A 38 11.14 15.54 20.56
CA ARG A 38 10.61 16.87 20.27
C ARG A 38 11.24 17.32 18.94
N PRO A 39 10.45 17.51 17.87
CA PRO A 39 10.98 18.11 16.66
C PRO A 39 11.44 19.53 17.02
N THR A 40 12.75 19.73 17.02
CA THR A 40 13.34 21.06 17.10
C THR A 40 13.40 21.57 15.66
N PRO A 41 12.76 22.70 15.34
CA PRO A 41 12.90 23.27 14.02
C PRO A 41 14.39 23.58 13.79
N VAL A 42 14.95 23.07 12.70
CA VAL A 42 16.28 23.47 12.26
C VAL A 42 16.19 24.96 11.95
N VAL A 43 16.80 25.79 12.79
CA VAL A 43 16.99 27.21 12.48
C VAL A 43 18.11 27.24 11.45
N PRO A 44 17.83 27.58 10.18
CA PRO A 44 18.89 27.69 9.19
C PRO A 44 19.86 28.75 9.67
N GLU A 45 21.11 28.35 9.92
CA GLU A 45 22.16 29.29 10.31
C GLU A 45 22.32 30.31 9.17
N LYS A 46 22.14 31.60 9.50
CA LYS A 46 22.23 32.68 8.50
C LYS A 46 23.61 32.64 7.83
N GLY A 47 23.63 32.45 6.51
CA GLY A 47 24.86 32.43 5.72
C GLY A 47 25.39 31.03 5.39
N VAL A 48 24.82 29.96 5.96
CA VAL A 48 25.12 28.59 5.55
C VAL A 48 24.14 28.18 4.46
N PHE A 49 24.61 28.13 3.20
CA PHE A 49 23.82 27.54 2.13
C PHE A 49 23.57 26.06 2.44
N ASN A 50 22.32 25.63 2.30
CA ASN A 50 21.95 24.22 2.33
C ASN A 50 22.77 23.47 1.28
N HIS A 51 22.99 22.17 1.49
CA HIS A 51 23.77 21.34 0.57
C HIS A 51 23.26 21.46 -0.87
N ASP A 52 21.94 21.43 -1.05
CA ASP A 52 21.30 21.47 -2.36
C ASP A 52 21.44 22.86 -2.99
N ASP A 53 21.14 23.94 -2.25
CA ASP A 53 21.34 25.32 -2.70
C ASP A 53 22.79 25.59 -3.15
N ARG A 54 23.75 24.97 -2.46
CA ARG A 54 25.18 25.09 -2.80
C ARG A 54 25.49 24.35 -4.10
N ASN A 55 24.96 23.14 -4.30
CA ASN A 55 25.18 22.38 -5.52
C ASN A 55 24.53 23.03 -6.73
N ASP A 56 23.32 23.58 -6.57
CA ASP A 56 22.58 24.31 -7.59
C ASP A 56 23.35 25.57 -8.00
N LYS A 57 23.86 26.34 -7.03
CA LYS A 57 24.71 27.53 -7.29
C LYS A 57 26.01 27.20 -7.99
N LEU A 58 26.60 26.05 -7.69
CA LEU A 58 27.84 25.58 -8.32
C LEU A 58 27.61 24.93 -9.68
N GLY A 59 26.35 24.77 -10.12
CA GLY A 59 26.01 24.13 -11.40
C GLY A 59 26.49 22.69 -11.48
N ARG A 60 26.52 21.96 -10.36
CA ARG A 60 27.02 20.59 -10.33
C ARG A 60 26.03 19.65 -11.03
N PRO A 61 26.46 18.87 -12.04
CA PRO A 61 25.57 17.93 -12.69
C PRO A 61 25.22 16.77 -11.75
N MET A 62 23.98 16.29 -11.86
CA MET A 62 23.55 15.07 -11.18
C MET A 62 24.18 13.86 -11.87
N SER A 63 24.74 12.93 -11.09
CA SER A 63 25.23 11.68 -11.64
C SER A 63 24.10 10.88 -12.29
N PRO A 64 24.36 10.13 -13.38
CA PRO A 64 23.35 9.29 -13.99
C PRO A 64 22.89 8.22 -12.99
N TYR A 65 21.58 7.94 -12.95
CA TYR A 65 20.97 7.05 -11.97
C TYR A 65 20.18 5.92 -12.68
N LEU A 66 18.91 6.14 -13.05
CA LEU A 66 18.06 5.10 -13.67
C LEU A 66 18.60 4.60 -15.02
N GLY A 67 19.28 5.47 -15.78
CA GLY A 67 19.80 5.12 -17.10
C GLY A 67 20.99 4.14 -17.09
N ILE A 68 21.69 4.01 -15.95
CA ILE A 68 22.87 3.15 -15.84
C ILE A 68 22.70 2.00 -14.84
N TYR A 69 21.64 2.02 -14.04
CA TYR A 69 21.45 1.04 -12.99
C TYR A 69 20.97 -0.31 -13.57
N LYS A 70 21.58 -1.41 -13.14
CA LYS A 70 21.19 -2.75 -13.58
C LYS A 70 19.78 -3.09 -13.08
N TYR A 71 18.91 -3.56 -13.97
CA TYR A 71 17.59 -4.05 -13.59
C TYR A 71 17.70 -5.22 -12.61
N GLN A 72 17.08 -5.05 -11.45
CA GLN A 72 16.98 -6.07 -10.39
C GLN A 72 15.50 -6.46 -10.24
N VAL A 73 15.23 -7.76 -10.08
CA VAL A 73 13.85 -8.26 -9.86
C VAL A 73 13.19 -7.53 -8.68
N THR A 74 13.94 -7.23 -7.63
CA THR A 74 13.47 -6.46 -6.46
C THR A 74 12.95 -5.07 -6.83
N SER A 75 13.72 -4.31 -7.61
CA SER A 75 13.34 -2.97 -8.09
C SER A 75 12.14 -3.02 -9.03
N MET A 76 12.09 -4.01 -9.92
CA MET A 76 11.00 -4.20 -10.87
C MET A 76 9.69 -4.58 -10.16
N LEU A 77 9.76 -5.47 -9.16
CA LEU A 77 8.58 -5.83 -8.38
C LEU A 77 8.05 -4.64 -7.57
N SER A 78 8.94 -3.81 -7.04
CA SER A 78 8.57 -2.60 -6.28
C SER A 78 7.87 -1.56 -7.16
N ILE A 79 8.42 -1.24 -8.34
CA ILE A 79 7.79 -0.26 -9.23
C ILE A 79 6.44 -0.77 -9.74
N ASN A 80 6.35 -2.06 -10.08
CA ASN A 80 5.08 -2.68 -10.50
C ASN A 80 4.03 -2.64 -9.39
N HIS A 81 4.41 -2.77 -8.11
CA HIS A 81 3.47 -2.64 -7.00
C HIS A 81 2.87 -1.24 -6.90
N ARG A 82 3.68 -0.21 -7.18
CA ARG A 82 3.19 1.18 -7.26
C ARG A 82 2.26 1.36 -8.46
N PHE A 83 2.66 0.87 -9.63
CA PHE A 83 1.81 0.96 -10.83
C PHE A 83 0.47 0.25 -10.63
N THR A 84 0.46 -1.01 -10.16
CA THR A 84 -0.81 -1.71 -9.92
C THR A 84 -1.65 -1.04 -8.85
N GLY A 85 -1.03 -0.44 -7.82
CA GLY A 85 -1.74 0.36 -6.82
C GLY A 85 -2.43 1.57 -7.44
N VAL A 86 -1.72 2.36 -8.25
CA VAL A 86 -2.29 3.51 -8.98
C VAL A 86 -3.41 3.07 -9.91
N MET A 87 -3.22 1.98 -10.66
CA MET A 87 -4.27 1.50 -11.56
C MET A 87 -5.51 1.06 -10.79
N LEU A 88 -5.37 0.30 -9.69
CA LEU A 88 -6.48 -0.13 -8.82
C LEU A 88 -7.24 1.05 -8.22
N THR A 89 -6.53 2.05 -7.70
CA THR A 89 -7.15 3.30 -7.25
C THR A 89 -7.88 3.99 -8.41
N GLY A 90 -7.27 4.03 -9.60
CA GLY A 90 -7.88 4.58 -10.81
C GLY A 90 -9.19 3.88 -11.18
N TRP A 91 -9.20 2.54 -11.26
CA TRP A 91 -10.42 1.76 -11.50
C TRP A 91 -11.49 2.03 -10.45
N GLY A 92 -11.13 2.01 -9.17
CA GLY A 92 -12.05 2.29 -8.08
C GLY A 92 -12.66 3.69 -8.16
N MET A 93 -11.85 4.71 -8.48
CA MET A 93 -12.32 6.08 -8.66
C MET A 93 -13.22 6.23 -9.89
N ILE A 94 -12.84 5.65 -11.03
CA ILE A 94 -13.62 5.72 -12.28
C ILE A 94 -14.99 5.04 -12.09
N MET A 95 -15.03 3.86 -11.48
CA MET A 95 -16.29 3.16 -11.22
C MET A 95 -17.11 3.89 -10.14
N GLY A 96 -16.47 4.37 -9.08
CA GLY A 96 -17.11 5.10 -7.98
C GLY A 96 -17.75 6.39 -8.48
N TYR A 97 -16.98 7.30 -9.07
CA TYR A 97 -17.52 8.55 -9.61
C TYR A 97 -18.41 8.32 -10.83
N GLY A 98 -18.06 7.36 -11.69
CA GLY A 98 -18.88 6.96 -12.83
C GLY A 98 -20.30 6.60 -12.41
N SER A 99 -20.46 5.81 -11.34
CA SER A 99 -21.79 5.46 -10.85
C SER A 99 -22.63 6.64 -10.35
N LEU A 100 -22.00 7.77 -9.99
CA LEU A 100 -22.69 8.98 -9.54
C LEU A 100 -23.07 9.93 -10.68
N ILE A 101 -22.26 9.97 -11.75
CA ILE A 101 -22.42 10.95 -12.84
C ILE A 101 -23.10 10.38 -14.09
N MET A 102 -23.05 9.06 -14.28
CA MET A 102 -23.51 8.44 -15.52
C MET A 102 -25.05 8.36 -15.55
N PRO A 103 -25.69 8.57 -16.72
CA PRO A 103 -27.15 8.70 -16.84
C PRO A 103 -27.92 7.37 -16.77
N HIS A 104 -27.22 6.24 -16.84
CA HIS A 104 -27.81 4.91 -16.92
C HIS A 104 -27.20 4.00 -15.84
N ASP A 105 -27.87 2.88 -15.58
CA ASP A 105 -27.42 1.87 -14.64
C ASP A 105 -26.34 0.95 -15.24
N MET A 106 -25.78 0.07 -14.40
CA MET A 106 -24.75 -0.87 -14.83
C MET A 106 -25.27 -1.83 -15.92
N THR A 107 -26.54 -2.24 -15.86
CA THR A 107 -27.15 -3.17 -16.81
C THR A 107 -27.08 -2.65 -18.23
N TYR A 108 -27.41 -1.36 -18.43
CA TYR A 108 -27.31 -0.71 -19.74
C TYR A 108 -25.91 -0.82 -20.34
N TYR A 109 -24.87 -0.51 -19.56
CA TYR A 109 -23.48 -0.56 -20.03
C TYR A 109 -22.99 -2.00 -20.27
N LEU A 110 -23.44 -2.96 -19.47
CA LEU A 110 -23.12 -4.38 -19.68
C LEU A 110 -23.72 -4.88 -21.00
N THR A 111 -25.00 -4.59 -21.26
CA THR A 111 -25.63 -4.94 -22.54
C THR A 111 -24.94 -4.26 -23.72
N ALA A 112 -24.50 -2.99 -23.57
CA ALA A 112 -23.74 -2.30 -24.60
C ALA A 112 -22.38 -2.98 -24.88
N LEU A 113 -21.69 -3.47 -23.84
CA LEU A 113 -20.44 -4.23 -23.98
C LEU A 113 -20.67 -5.61 -24.62
N GLU A 114 -21.75 -6.30 -24.27
CA GLU A 114 -22.14 -7.57 -24.89
C GLU A 114 -22.42 -7.41 -26.39
N ASN A 115 -23.10 -6.31 -26.76
CA ASN A 115 -23.39 -5.95 -28.15
C ASN A 115 -22.14 -5.58 -28.97
N LEU A 116 -20.96 -5.47 -28.35
CA LEU A 116 -19.71 -5.28 -29.06
C LEU A 116 -19.16 -6.60 -29.64
N HIS A 117 -19.73 -7.76 -29.26
CA HIS A 117 -19.45 -9.09 -29.82
C HIS A 117 -17.95 -9.44 -29.84
N TRP A 118 -17.26 -9.19 -28.73
CA TRP A 118 -15.83 -9.50 -28.63
C TRP A 118 -15.57 -11.01 -28.73
N SER A 119 -14.46 -11.37 -29.38
CA SER A 119 -14.01 -12.75 -29.39
C SER A 119 -13.65 -13.22 -27.98
N ALA A 120 -13.82 -14.51 -27.69
CA ALA A 120 -13.50 -15.07 -26.37
C ALA A 120 -12.06 -14.75 -25.89
N PRO A 121 -11.02 -14.78 -26.76
CA PRO A 121 -9.68 -14.36 -26.36
C PRO A 121 -9.57 -12.87 -26.01
N ALA A 122 -10.28 -11.99 -26.74
CA ALA A 122 -10.27 -10.56 -26.47
C ALA A 122 -10.96 -10.26 -25.12
N LEU A 123 -12.08 -10.91 -24.85
CA LEU A 123 -12.79 -10.76 -23.57
C LEU A 123 -11.95 -11.29 -22.40
N TYR A 124 -11.31 -12.46 -22.56
CA TYR A 124 -10.39 -12.99 -21.55
C TYR A 124 -9.21 -12.03 -21.31
N GLY A 125 -8.63 -11.47 -22.36
CA GLY A 125 -7.55 -10.49 -22.26
C GLY A 125 -7.96 -9.24 -21.46
N LEU A 126 -9.17 -8.72 -21.69
CA LEU A 126 -9.70 -7.59 -20.93
C LEU A 126 -9.91 -7.95 -19.45
N LYS A 127 -10.54 -9.10 -19.17
CA LYS A 127 -10.72 -9.59 -17.81
C LYS A 127 -9.38 -9.76 -17.10
N LEU A 128 -8.38 -10.32 -17.77
CA LEU A 128 -7.03 -10.48 -17.23
C LEU A 128 -6.35 -9.13 -16.97
N PHE A 129 -6.49 -8.15 -17.87
CA PHE A 129 -5.94 -6.81 -17.68
C PHE A 129 -6.50 -6.11 -16.43
N MET A 130 -7.78 -6.34 -16.11
CA MET A 130 -8.41 -5.81 -14.90
C MET A 130 -8.08 -6.63 -13.64
N ALA A 131 -8.03 -7.96 -13.76
CA ALA A 131 -7.85 -8.87 -12.63
C ALA A 131 -6.39 -9.02 -12.18
N PHE A 132 -5.42 -9.03 -13.11
CA PHE A 132 -4.02 -9.27 -12.79
C PHE A 132 -3.41 -8.18 -11.89
N PRO A 133 -3.66 -6.87 -12.09
CA PRO A 133 -3.20 -5.84 -11.16
C PRO A 133 -3.67 -6.06 -9.73
N PHE A 134 -4.92 -6.51 -9.54
CA PHE A 134 -5.46 -6.85 -8.23
C PHE A 134 -4.71 -8.02 -7.61
N ALA A 135 -4.59 -9.14 -8.34
CA ALA A 135 -3.88 -10.33 -7.86
C ALA A 135 -2.42 -10.02 -7.50
N TYR A 136 -1.72 -9.31 -8.37
CA TYR A 136 -0.33 -8.90 -8.14
C TYR A 136 -0.20 -7.97 -6.94
N HIS A 137 -1.04 -6.93 -6.84
CA HIS A 137 -0.97 -5.95 -5.76
C HIS A 137 -1.27 -6.59 -4.40
N ALA A 138 -2.26 -7.47 -4.32
CA ALA A 138 -2.60 -8.20 -3.10
C ALA A 138 -1.47 -9.14 -2.67
N CYS A 139 -0.96 -9.99 -3.58
CA CYS A 139 0.13 -10.91 -3.27
C CYS A 139 1.42 -10.17 -2.88
N ASN A 140 1.77 -9.09 -3.57
CA ASN A 140 2.97 -8.33 -3.22
C ASN A 140 2.75 -7.51 -1.94
N GLY A 141 1.53 -7.04 -1.69
CA GLY A 141 1.16 -6.39 -0.43
C GLY A 141 1.37 -7.30 0.78
N LEU A 142 0.98 -8.58 0.69
CA LEU A 142 1.27 -9.56 1.74
C LEU A 142 2.77 -9.76 1.97
N ARG A 143 3.57 -9.75 0.89
CA ARG A 143 5.03 -9.79 0.99
C ARG A 143 5.60 -8.53 1.66
N HIS A 144 5.08 -7.35 1.36
CA HIS A 144 5.45 -6.10 2.04
C HIS A 144 5.08 -6.13 3.53
N LEU A 145 3.89 -6.60 3.90
CA LEU A 145 3.49 -6.76 5.30
C LEU A 145 4.41 -7.73 6.05
N SER A 146 4.90 -8.79 5.38
CA SER A 146 5.92 -9.66 5.95
C SER A 146 7.23 -8.91 6.24
N TRP A 147 7.63 -7.99 5.36
CA TRP A 147 8.82 -7.16 5.56
C TRP A 147 8.64 -6.15 6.70
N ASP A 148 7.47 -5.54 6.80
CA ASP A 148 7.13 -4.62 7.89
C ASP A 148 7.13 -5.34 9.26
N ALA A 149 6.82 -6.64 9.27
CA ALA A 149 6.95 -7.50 10.45
C ALA A 149 8.41 -7.98 10.72
N GLY A 150 9.39 -7.50 9.97
CA GLY A 150 10.81 -7.87 10.13
C GLY A 150 11.19 -9.26 9.59
N LYS A 151 10.35 -9.88 8.75
CA LYS A 151 10.57 -11.23 8.20
C LYS A 151 11.00 -11.17 6.73
N ASN A 152 11.68 -12.19 6.22
CA ASN A 152 12.04 -12.34 4.80
C ASN A 152 12.92 -11.22 4.22
N LEU A 153 13.87 -10.71 5.01
CA LEU A 153 14.75 -9.58 4.65
C LEU A 153 16.14 -10.01 4.16
N GLU A 154 16.50 -11.29 4.24
CA GLU A 154 17.73 -11.78 3.63
C GLU A 154 17.60 -11.81 2.10
N ILE A 155 18.69 -11.53 1.38
CA ILE A 155 18.68 -11.47 -0.10
C ILE A 155 18.09 -12.74 -0.72
N LYS A 156 18.47 -13.93 -0.24
CA LYS A 156 17.92 -15.20 -0.75
C LYS A 156 16.40 -15.28 -0.55
N GLN A 157 15.91 -14.86 0.61
CA GLN A 157 14.48 -14.86 0.95
C GLN A 157 13.73 -13.82 0.12
N VAL A 158 14.30 -12.63 -0.06
CA VAL A 158 13.71 -11.55 -0.88
C VAL A 158 13.49 -12.01 -2.33
N TYR A 159 14.44 -12.74 -2.93
CA TYR A 159 14.29 -13.30 -4.27
C TYR A 159 13.30 -14.47 -4.30
N SER A 160 13.41 -15.43 -3.36
CA SER A 160 12.51 -16.58 -3.28
C SER A 160 11.04 -16.16 -3.12
N THR A 161 10.76 -15.28 -2.16
CA THR A 161 9.43 -14.71 -1.94
C THR A 161 8.94 -13.89 -3.13
N GLY A 162 9.85 -13.24 -3.87
CA GLY A 162 9.54 -12.49 -5.08
C GLY A 162 9.05 -13.38 -6.22
N TYR A 163 9.72 -14.50 -6.49
CA TYR A 163 9.25 -15.46 -7.49
C TYR A 163 7.97 -16.19 -7.06
N PHE A 164 7.90 -16.56 -5.78
CA PHE A 164 6.70 -17.20 -5.22
C PHE A 164 5.47 -16.32 -5.39
N MET A 165 5.54 -15.06 -4.94
CA MET A 165 4.40 -14.14 -5.06
C MET A 165 4.01 -13.88 -6.51
N LEU A 166 4.96 -13.85 -7.44
CA LEU A 166 4.70 -13.63 -8.86
C LEU A 166 3.95 -14.82 -9.46
N GLY A 167 4.40 -16.04 -9.17
CA GLY A 167 3.71 -17.26 -9.59
C GLY A 167 2.29 -17.33 -9.04
N THR A 168 2.11 -17.03 -7.75
CA THR A 168 0.77 -16.97 -7.13
C THR A 168 -0.12 -15.92 -7.79
N ALA A 169 0.40 -14.73 -8.09
CA ALA A 169 -0.35 -13.67 -8.75
C ALA A 169 -0.81 -14.05 -10.17
N ILE A 170 0.03 -14.74 -10.95
CA ILE A 170 -0.33 -15.23 -12.30
C ILE A 170 -1.46 -16.24 -12.22
N ILE A 171 -1.38 -17.19 -11.29
CA ILE A 171 -2.42 -18.22 -11.11
C ILE A 171 -3.75 -17.57 -10.71
N ILE A 172 -3.73 -16.71 -9.68
CA ILE A 172 -4.94 -16.02 -9.20
C ILE A 172 -5.52 -15.15 -10.31
N GLY A 173 -4.70 -14.34 -10.99
CA GLY A 173 -5.15 -13.47 -12.07
C GLY A 173 -5.77 -14.23 -13.24
N SER A 174 -5.20 -15.38 -13.62
CA SER A 174 -5.74 -16.23 -14.69
C SER A 174 -7.06 -16.89 -14.29
N ILE A 175 -7.17 -17.37 -13.05
CA ILE A 175 -8.42 -17.92 -12.52
C ILE A 175 -9.51 -16.84 -12.51
N LEU A 176 -9.21 -15.64 -11.99
CA LEU A 176 -10.15 -14.52 -11.96
C LEU A 176 -10.59 -14.09 -13.36
N ALA A 177 -9.72 -14.18 -14.36
CA ALA A 177 -10.05 -13.85 -15.74
C ALA A 177 -10.93 -14.91 -16.44
N ALA A 178 -10.90 -16.15 -15.95
CA ALA A 178 -11.69 -17.26 -16.48
C ALA A 178 -13.10 -17.37 -15.88
N LEU A 179 -13.36 -16.71 -14.74
CA LEU A 179 -14.70 -16.53 -14.17
C LEU A 179 -15.52 -15.53 -15.00
#